data_AF-A0A9P7GVW6-F1
#
_entry.id   AF-A0A9P7GVW6-F1
#
_cell.length_a   1.000
_cell.length_b   1.000
_cell.length_c   1.000
_cell.angle_alpha   90.00
_cell.angle_beta   90.00
_cell.angle_gamma   90.00
#
_symmetry.space_group_name_H-M   'P 1'
#
loop_
_entity.id
_entity.type
_entity.pdbx_description
1 polymer ?
#
loop_
_entity_poly.entity_id
_entity_poly.type
_entity_poly.pdbx_seq_one_letter_code
_entity_poly.pdbx_strand_id
1 'polypeptide(L)'
;MVAPGLLFSVLLAGSSAVQASPSLLTRQSISFLSASQIAAYRPYTYYASAAYCKPTNTLAWNCGAQCQRNPSFQPVASGGDGAATRYWYVGYDPTLNSVIVAFEGADPSETLVRTTDDAFLTPLDAKLFPGISRSLKVDEGFQNDHARSDSASFITVSFVKE
;
A
#
# COMPACT_ATOMS: atom_id res chain seq x y z
N MET A 1 74.08 8.64 -23.85
CA MET A 1 73.51 9.75 -24.65
C MET A 1 72.77 9.16 -25.84
N VAL A 2 71.58 9.73 -26.14
CA VAL A 2 70.61 9.41 -27.22
C VAL A 2 69.79 8.13 -27.04
N ALA A 3 68.46 8.07 -27.19
CA ALA A 3 67.30 8.87 -26.77
C ALA A 3 66.10 7.90 -26.81
N PRO A 4 65.08 8.03 -25.94
CA PRO A 4 63.92 7.13 -25.91
C PRO A 4 62.84 7.64 -26.87
N GLY A 5 62.16 6.75 -27.57
CA GLY A 5 60.90 7.11 -28.22
C GLY A 5 60.54 6.25 -29.41
N LEU A 6 59.26 5.87 -29.46
CA LEU A 6 58.55 5.12 -30.51
C LEU A 6 58.65 3.61 -30.39
N LEU A 7 57.70 3.01 -29.67
CA LEU A 7 57.09 1.67 -29.80
C LEU A 7 56.17 1.58 -28.55
N PHE A 8 54.84 1.67 -28.58
CA PHE A 8 53.89 0.89 -29.34
C PHE A 8 52.52 1.61 -29.31
N SER A 9 51.96 1.85 -30.48
CA SER A 9 50.59 2.32 -30.65
C SER A 9 49.59 1.20 -30.36
N VAL A 10 48.38 1.62 -29.96
CA VAL A 10 47.10 0.88 -30.07
C VAL A 10 46.81 -0.17 -28.99
N LEU A 11 46.21 0.26 -27.88
CA LEU A 11 45.27 -0.58 -27.12
C LEU A 11 43.85 -0.15 -27.49
N LEU A 12 43.26 -0.98 -28.35
CA LEU A 12 41.93 -0.87 -28.93
C LEU A 12 40.85 -0.74 -27.86
N ALA A 13 39.90 0.15 -28.15
CA ALA A 13 38.65 0.31 -27.47
C ALA A 13 37.88 -1.02 -27.39
N GLY A 14 37.83 -1.63 -26.20
CA GLY A 14 36.91 -2.70 -25.86
C GLY A 14 35.66 -2.13 -25.19
N SER A 15 34.94 -1.23 -25.88
CA SER A 15 33.62 -0.79 -25.43
C SER A 15 32.64 -1.94 -25.70
N SER A 16 32.44 -2.82 -24.71
CA SER A 16 31.34 -3.79 -24.72
C SER A 16 30.03 -3.00 -24.81
N ALA A 17 29.46 -2.89 -26.01
CA ALA A 17 28.12 -2.38 -26.19
C ALA A 17 27.16 -3.40 -25.57
N VAL A 18 26.81 -3.20 -24.30
CA VAL A 18 25.68 -3.90 -23.69
C VAL A 18 24.43 -3.37 -24.39
N GLN A 19 23.99 -4.07 -25.45
CA GLN A 19 22.69 -3.84 -26.05
C GLN A 19 21.63 -4.38 -25.09
N ALA A 20 21.16 -3.52 -24.19
CA ALA A 20 19.88 -3.73 -23.54
C ALA A 20 18.82 -3.85 -24.65
N SER A 21 18.34 -5.07 -24.88
CA SER A 21 17.24 -5.37 -25.79
C SER A 21 16.00 -5.59 -24.92
N PRO A 22 15.37 -4.53 -24.38
CA PRO A 22 14.18 -4.71 -23.57
C PRO A 22 13.13 -5.43 -24.41
N SER A 23 12.65 -6.56 -23.92
CA SER A 23 11.51 -7.25 -24.52
C SER A 23 10.31 -6.32 -24.43
N LEU A 24 9.88 -5.77 -25.56
CA LEU A 24 8.65 -5.00 -25.64
C LEU A 24 7.48 -5.96 -25.40
N LEU A 25 6.92 -5.91 -24.21
CA LEU A 25 5.69 -6.63 -23.88
C LEU A 25 4.52 -5.89 -24.53
N THR A 26 3.69 -6.62 -25.26
CA THR A 26 2.44 -6.07 -25.78
C THR A 26 1.61 -5.57 -24.60
N ARG A 27 1.17 -4.30 -24.67
CA ARG A 27 0.31 -3.74 -23.64
C ARG A 27 -0.95 -4.60 -23.51
N GLN A 28 -1.28 -4.98 -22.28
CA GLN A 28 -2.51 -5.70 -21.99
C GLN A 28 -3.72 -4.91 -22.53
N SER A 29 -4.72 -5.62 -23.04
CA SER A 29 -5.98 -5.01 -23.47
C SER A 29 -6.63 -4.27 -22.31
N ILE A 30 -7.10 -3.04 -22.55
CA ILE A 30 -7.80 -2.24 -21.55
C ILE A 30 -9.29 -2.60 -21.56
N SER A 31 -9.80 -3.09 -20.44
CA SER A 31 -11.23 -3.26 -20.23
C SER A 31 -11.82 -1.99 -19.62
N PHE A 32 -12.77 -1.37 -20.33
CA PHE A 32 -13.50 -0.22 -19.82
C PHE A 32 -14.59 -0.66 -18.84
N LEU A 33 -14.64 -0.01 -17.69
CA LEU A 33 -15.72 -0.20 -16.72
C LEU A 33 -16.90 0.71 -17.06
N SER A 34 -18.12 0.22 -16.82
CA SER A 34 -19.33 1.04 -16.90
C SER A 34 -19.38 2.05 -15.75
N ALA A 35 -20.19 3.11 -15.92
CA ALA A 35 -20.45 4.06 -14.85
C ALA A 35 -21.04 3.39 -13.58
N SER A 36 -21.86 2.35 -13.74
CA SER A 36 -22.44 1.61 -12.62
C SER A 36 -21.40 0.78 -11.86
N GLN A 37 -20.44 0.16 -12.56
CA GLN A 37 -19.33 -0.54 -11.94
C GLN A 37 -18.45 0.42 -11.13
N ILE A 38 -18.15 1.61 -11.68
CA ILE A 38 -17.39 2.64 -10.96
C ILE A 38 -18.17 3.15 -9.74
N ALA A 39 -19.48 3.40 -9.90
CA ALA A 39 -20.32 3.90 -8.81
C ALA A 39 -20.43 2.92 -7.64
N ALA A 40 -20.35 1.61 -7.90
CA ALA A 40 -20.37 0.58 -6.86
C ALA A 40 -19.18 0.68 -5.88
N TYR A 41 -18.04 1.25 -6.32
CA TYR A 41 -16.87 1.44 -5.46
C TYR A 41 -16.94 2.70 -4.58
N ARG A 42 -17.87 3.61 -4.86
CA ARG A 42 -17.93 4.93 -4.22
C ARG A 42 -18.06 4.90 -2.69
N PRO A 43 -18.86 4.00 -2.07
CA PRO A 43 -18.90 3.91 -0.60
C PRO A 43 -17.53 3.60 0.01
N TYR A 44 -16.75 2.73 -0.63
CA TYR A 44 -15.42 2.35 -0.16
C TYR A 44 -14.40 3.48 -0.29
N THR A 45 -14.52 4.35 -1.29
CA THR A 45 -13.64 5.53 -1.39
C THR A 45 -13.94 6.54 -0.29
N TYR A 46 -15.20 6.65 0.14
CA TYR A 46 -15.57 7.47 1.30
C TYR A 46 -15.04 6.89 2.61
N TYR A 47 -15.07 5.57 2.78
CA TYR A 47 -14.43 4.91 3.93
C TYR A 47 -12.91 5.16 3.94
N ALA A 48 -12.23 4.98 2.80
CA ALA A 48 -10.81 5.28 2.69
C ALA A 48 -10.51 6.75 3.03
N SER A 49 -11.35 7.69 2.58
CA SER A 49 -11.18 9.11 2.91
C SER A 49 -11.43 9.42 4.39
N ALA A 50 -12.36 8.72 5.05
CA ALA A 50 -12.60 8.88 6.48
C ALA A 50 -11.45 8.35 7.35
N ALA A 51 -10.59 7.46 6.83
CA ALA A 51 -9.47 6.90 7.56
C ALA A 51 -8.38 7.92 7.93
N TYR A 52 -8.34 9.07 7.26
CA TYR A 52 -7.47 10.19 7.64
C TYR A 52 -8.00 11.02 8.81
N CYS A 53 -9.19 10.70 9.33
CA CYS A 53 -9.75 11.39 10.48
C CYS A 53 -9.23 10.78 11.78
N LYS A 54 -9.07 11.60 12.82
CA LYS A 54 -8.61 11.13 14.14
C LYS A 54 -9.47 9.96 14.66
N PRO A 55 -8.88 8.96 15.33
CA PRO A 55 -9.59 7.77 15.80
C PRO A 55 -10.79 8.08 16.70
N THR A 56 -10.70 9.10 17.55
CA THR A 56 -11.82 9.55 18.39
C THR A 56 -13.04 9.96 17.56
N ASN A 57 -12.81 10.53 16.38
CA ASN A 57 -13.86 11.02 15.51
C ASN A 57 -14.43 9.92 14.62
N THR A 58 -13.60 8.97 14.17
CA THR A 58 -14.09 7.81 13.42
C THR A 58 -14.84 6.83 14.33
N LEU A 59 -14.45 6.69 15.59
CA LEU A 59 -15.18 5.86 16.56
C LEU A 59 -16.56 6.46 16.88
N ALA A 60 -16.64 7.79 17.03
CA ALA A 60 -17.90 8.50 17.22
C ALA A 60 -18.66 8.79 15.90
N TRP A 61 -18.08 8.41 14.76
CA TRP A 61 -18.55 8.70 13.40
C TRP A 61 -18.95 10.17 13.14
N ASN A 62 -18.17 11.12 13.63
CA ASN A 62 -18.51 12.56 13.63
C ASN A 62 -17.49 13.45 12.89
N CYS A 63 -16.75 12.88 11.94
CA CYS A 63 -15.68 13.53 11.20
C CYS A 63 -16.14 14.43 10.03
N GLY A 64 -17.31 15.06 10.16
CA GLY A 64 -17.88 15.95 9.15
C GLY A 64 -18.25 15.24 7.85
N ALA A 65 -17.97 15.89 6.72
CA ALA A 65 -18.40 15.45 5.40
C ALA A 65 -17.90 14.04 5.01
N GLN A 66 -16.80 13.57 5.60
CA GLN A 66 -16.29 12.22 5.31
C GLN A 66 -17.19 11.14 5.91
N CYS A 67 -17.50 11.25 7.21
CA CYS A 67 -18.39 10.32 7.91
C CYS A 67 -19.84 10.42 7.39
N GLN A 68 -20.31 11.64 7.07
CA GLN A 68 -21.67 11.88 6.57
C GLN A 68 -21.96 11.24 5.21
N ARG A 69 -20.93 10.84 4.44
CA ARG A 69 -21.11 10.16 3.15
C ARG A 69 -21.52 8.70 3.30
N ASN A 70 -21.23 8.07 4.43
CA ASN A 70 -21.68 6.72 4.79
C ASN A 70 -22.35 6.76 6.18
N PRO A 71 -23.54 7.36 6.30
CA PRO A 71 -24.15 7.66 7.60
C PRO A 71 -24.67 6.42 8.34
N SER A 72 -24.82 5.28 7.65
CA SER A 72 -25.27 4.01 8.23
C SER A 72 -24.16 3.25 8.95
N PHE A 73 -22.91 3.67 8.80
CA PHE A 73 -21.78 2.96 9.39
C PHE A 73 -21.83 2.98 10.92
N GLN A 74 -21.53 1.82 11.51
CA GLN A 74 -21.51 1.60 12.94
C GLN A 74 -20.08 1.24 13.35
N PRO A 75 -19.27 2.22 13.78
CA PRO A 75 -17.91 1.94 14.25
C PRO A 75 -17.93 1.06 15.49
N VAL A 76 -16.97 0.14 15.57
CA VAL A 76 -16.77 -0.75 16.71
C VAL A 76 -15.44 -0.46 17.39
N ALA A 77 -14.39 -0.17 16.62
CA ALA A 77 -13.11 0.29 17.15
C ALA A 77 -12.40 1.22 16.17
N SER A 78 -11.56 2.09 16.72
CA SER A 78 -10.63 2.91 15.96
C SER A 78 -9.31 3.04 16.73
N GLY A 79 -8.20 3.20 16.02
CA GLY A 79 -6.89 3.32 16.64
C GLY A 79 -5.83 3.90 15.72
N GLY A 80 -4.58 3.80 16.16
CA GLY A 80 -3.42 4.42 15.50
C GLY A 80 -3.12 5.83 16.04
N ASP A 81 -1.92 6.30 15.71
CA ASP A 81 -1.40 7.61 16.10
C ASP A 81 -1.14 8.53 14.89
N GLY A 82 -1.35 8.04 13.67
CA GLY A 82 -1.12 8.77 12.42
C GLY A 82 0.35 8.93 12.07
N ALA A 83 1.24 8.25 12.81
CA ALA A 83 2.69 8.33 12.63
C ALA A 83 3.28 6.93 12.51
N ALA A 84 3.63 6.29 13.64
CA ALA A 84 4.15 4.95 13.64
C ALA A 84 3.06 3.94 13.28
N THR A 85 1.85 4.13 13.81
CA THR A 85 0.69 3.31 13.48
C THR A 85 -0.31 4.19 12.74
N ARG A 86 -0.49 3.92 11.45
CA ARG A 86 -1.50 4.58 10.62
C ARG A 86 -2.87 4.50 11.29
N TYR A 87 -3.67 5.55 11.17
CA TYR A 87 -5.02 5.49 11.73
C TYR A 87 -5.78 4.32 11.10
N TRP A 88 -6.63 3.67 11.88
CA TRP A 88 -7.48 2.61 11.40
C TRP A 88 -8.80 2.62 12.13
N TYR A 89 -9.82 2.04 11.51
CA TYR A 89 -11.09 1.78 12.16
C TYR A 89 -11.77 0.55 11.58
N VAL A 90 -12.63 -0.05 12.40
CA VAL A 90 -13.42 -1.23 12.09
C VAL A 90 -14.86 -0.96 12.48
N GLY A 91 -15.80 -1.43 11.67
CA GLY A 91 -17.23 -1.37 11.99
C GLY A 91 -18.08 -2.08 10.97
N TYR A 92 -19.39 -2.01 11.14
CA TYR A 92 -20.37 -2.64 10.26
C TYR A 92 -21.18 -1.61 9.49
N ASP A 93 -21.36 -1.81 8.19
CA ASP A 93 -22.30 -1.05 7.38
C ASP A 93 -23.50 -1.93 6.98
N PRO A 94 -24.70 -1.69 7.55
CA PRO A 94 -25.90 -2.45 7.20
C PRO A 94 -26.38 -2.18 5.77
N THR A 95 -26.03 -1.04 5.16
CA THR A 95 -26.40 -0.73 3.77
C THR A 95 -25.62 -1.60 2.79
N LEU A 96 -24.35 -1.87 3.10
CA LEU A 96 -23.47 -2.73 2.29
C LEU A 96 -23.48 -4.18 2.77
N ASN A 97 -24.11 -4.47 3.91
CA ASN A 97 -24.06 -5.76 4.60
C ASN A 97 -22.61 -6.27 4.74
N SER A 98 -21.72 -5.40 5.23
CA SER A 98 -20.27 -5.64 5.21
C SER A 98 -19.59 -5.11 6.47
N VAL A 99 -18.61 -5.87 6.95
CA VAL A 99 -17.61 -5.35 7.91
C VAL A 99 -16.59 -4.54 7.12
N ILE A 100 -16.39 -3.29 7.52
CA ILE A 100 -15.41 -2.38 6.92
C ILE A 100 -14.22 -2.29 7.84
N VAL A 101 -13.04 -2.55 7.27
CA VAL A 101 -11.75 -2.28 7.90
C VAL A 101 -11.04 -1.27 7.02
N ALA A 102 -10.73 -0.10 7.57
CA ALA A 102 -10.09 0.98 6.84
C ALA A 102 -8.80 1.39 7.54
N PHE A 103 -7.76 1.63 6.75
CA PHE A 103 -6.46 2.10 7.19
C PHE A 103 -6.16 3.43 6.49
N GLU A 104 -5.56 4.36 7.22
CA GLU A 104 -5.01 5.59 6.69
C GLU A 104 -3.88 5.23 5.70
N GLY A 105 -3.94 5.86 4.54
CA GLY A 105 -2.89 5.74 3.55
C GLY A 105 -1.71 6.65 3.88
N ALA A 106 -0.80 6.75 2.92
CA ALA A 106 0.29 7.70 3.03
C ALA A 106 -0.21 9.13 2.79
N ASP A 107 0.46 10.14 3.38
CA ASP A 107 -0.01 11.53 3.33
C ASP A 107 -0.16 11.99 1.86
N PRO A 108 -1.38 12.34 1.42
CA PRO A 108 -1.62 12.75 0.04
C PRO A 108 -0.97 14.08 -0.34
N SER A 109 -0.48 14.85 0.64
CA SER A 109 0.30 16.08 0.43
C SER A 109 1.80 15.83 0.26
N GLU A 110 2.28 14.65 0.66
CA GLU A 110 3.65 14.22 0.40
C GLU A 110 3.75 13.64 -1.01
N THR A 111 4.71 14.11 -1.82
CA THR A 111 4.98 13.54 -3.14
C THR A 111 5.70 12.20 -2.97
N LEU A 112 4.95 11.16 -2.64
CA LEU A 112 5.49 9.83 -2.37
C LEU A 112 5.70 9.08 -3.68
N VAL A 113 6.86 9.27 -4.28
CA VAL A 113 7.44 8.26 -5.14
C VAL A 113 8.43 7.48 -4.28
N ARG A 114 7.94 6.52 -3.47
CA ARG A 114 8.83 5.45 -3.01
C ARG A 114 9.11 4.62 -4.25
N THR A 115 10.30 4.77 -4.80
CA THR A 115 10.70 4.01 -5.98
C THR A 115 10.85 2.54 -5.55
N THR A 116 10.66 1.61 -6.49
CA THR A 116 10.89 0.18 -6.23
C THR A 116 12.33 -0.12 -5.79
N ASP A 117 13.25 0.82 -6.00
CA ASP A 117 14.66 0.71 -5.64
C ASP A 117 14.89 0.96 -4.13
N ASP A 118 13.94 1.64 -3.46
CA ASP A 118 13.96 1.90 -2.02
C ASP A 118 13.22 0.80 -1.21
N ALA A 119 12.63 -0.18 -1.90
CA ALA A 119 11.82 -1.23 -1.29
C ALA A 119 12.67 -2.45 -0.92
N PHE A 120 12.97 -2.61 0.37
CA PHE A 120 13.57 -3.85 0.88
C PHE A 120 12.55 -4.97 0.86
N LEU A 121 12.80 -6.02 0.06
CA LEU A 121 11.94 -7.19 -0.03
C LEU A 121 12.28 -8.21 1.05
N THR A 122 11.36 -8.43 1.97
CA THR A 122 11.48 -9.39 3.06
C THR A 122 10.42 -10.50 2.92
N PRO A 123 10.70 -11.74 3.34
CA PRO A 123 9.65 -12.76 3.41
C PRO A 123 8.54 -12.39 4.41
N LEU A 124 7.32 -12.86 4.14
CA LEU A 124 6.16 -12.63 5.01
C LEU A 124 6.40 -13.14 6.45
N ASP A 125 5.96 -12.38 7.46
CA ASP A 125 5.98 -12.80 8.87
C ASP A 125 5.08 -14.03 9.05
N ALA A 126 5.67 -15.15 9.45
CA ALA A 126 4.97 -16.42 9.61
C ALA A 126 3.96 -16.43 10.77
N LYS A 127 4.04 -15.46 11.70
CA LYS A 127 3.05 -15.29 12.77
C LYS A 127 1.78 -14.65 12.25
N LEU A 128 1.90 -13.71 11.31
CA LEU A 128 0.76 -13.00 10.69
C LEU A 128 0.17 -13.80 9.52
N PHE A 129 1.03 -14.49 8.76
CA PHE A 129 0.66 -15.24 7.55
C PHE A 129 1.10 -16.70 7.65
N PRO A 130 0.48 -17.50 8.54
CA PRO A 130 0.85 -18.89 8.73
C PRO A 130 0.63 -19.72 7.46
N GLY A 131 1.58 -20.60 7.14
CA GLY A 131 1.48 -21.52 6.00
C GLY A 131 1.87 -20.95 4.64
N ILE A 132 2.29 -19.68 4.56
CA ILE A 132 2.74 -19.06 3.32
C ILE A 132 4.22 -19.35 3.05
N SER A 133 4.56 -19.61 1.78
CA SER A 133 5.94 -19.86 1.35
C SER A 133 6.86 -18.68 1.65
N ARG A 134 8.03 -18.96 2.24
CA ARG A 134 9.10 -17.99 2.50
C ARG A 134 9.76 -17.43 1.23
N SER A 135 9.47 -18.02 0.06
CA SER A 135 9.91 -17.48 -1.23
C SER A 135 9.11 -16.26 -1.67
N LEU A 136 7.90 -16.06 -1.14
CA LEU A 136 7.11 -14.87 -1.38
C LEU A 136 7.64 -13.73 -0.53
N LYS A 137 7.92 -12.59 -1.17
CA LYS A 137 8.46 -11.40 -0.52
C LYS A 137 7.52 -10.22 -0.69
N VAL A 138 7.55 -9.34 0.30
CA VAL A 138 6.76 -8.12 0.43
C VAL A 138 7.71 -6.98 0.79
N ASP A 139 7.34 -5.75 0.43
CA ASP A 139 8.03 -4.56 0.90
C ASP A 139 8.01 -4.51 2.43
N GLU A 140 9.17 -4.42 3.04
CA GLU A 140 9.35 -4.44 4.48
C GLU A 140 8.58 -3.32 5.19
N GLY A 141 8.48 -2.14 4.57
CA GLY A 141 7.71 -1.02 5.08
C GLY A 141 6.22 -1.36 5.20
N PHE A 142 5.62 -1.88 4.13
CA PHE A 142 4.21 -2.29 4.15
C PHE A 142 3.94 -3.45 5.12
N GLN A 143 4.86 -4.40 5.24
CA GLN A 143 4.73 -5.46 6.23
C GLN A 143 4.74 -4.90 7.67
N ASN A 144 5.66 -3.97 7.96
CA ASN A 144 5.76 -3.35 9.28
C ASN A 144 4.53 -2.50 9.60
N ASP A 145 4.00 -1.75 8.63
CA ASP A 145 2.75 -0.99 8.77
C ASP A 145 1.55 -1.90 9.07
N HIS A 146 1.45 -3.02 8.35
CA HIS A 146 0.41 -4.02 8.57
C HIS A 146 0.53 -4.63 9.98
N ALA A 147 1.72 -5.09 10.37
CA ALA A 147 1.97 -5.71 11.67
C ALA A 147 1.58 -4.82 12.86
N ARG A 148 1.81 -3.50 12.77
CA ARG A 148 1.45 -2.54 13.81
C ARG A 148 -0.05 -2.38 14.01
N SER A 149 -0.83 -2.57 12.96
CA SER A 149 -2.28 -2.42 13.00
C SER A 149 -3.04 -3.75 13.16
N ASP A 150 -2.37 -4.88 12.89
CA ASP A 150 -3.00 -6.20 12.78
C ASP A 150 -3.62 -6.66 14.10
N SER A 151 -2.86 -6.69 15.20
CA SER A 151 -3.35 -7.30 16.46
C SER A 151 -4.65 -6.67 16.97
N ALA A 152 -4.78 -5.35 16.89
CA ALA A 152 -5.98 -4.65 17.36
C ALA A 152 -7.15 -4.74 16.36
N SER A 153 -6.87 -4.62 15.06
CA SER A 153 -7.93 -4.67 14.03
C SER A 153 -8.47 -6.08 13.82
N PHE A 154 -7.61 -7.12 13.82
CA PHE A 154 -7.99 -8.53 13.67
C PHE A 154 -8.86 -9.02 14.84
N ILE A 155 -8.45 -8.71 16.08
CA ILE A 155 -9.26 -9.00 17.27
C ILE A 155 -10.63 -8.33 17.15
N THR A 156 -10.67 -7.07 16.73
CA THR A 156 -11.94 -6.35 16.57
C THR A 156 -12.84 -7.01 15.54
N VAL A 157 -12.34 -7.36 14.36
CA VAL A 157 -13.12 -8.02 13.30
C VAL A 157 -13.73 -9.34 13.78
N SER A 158 -13.02 -10.07 14.64
CA SER A 158 -13.52 -11.31 15.23
C SER A 158 -14.76 -11.07 16.11
N PHE A 159 -14.82 -9.95 16.82
CA PHE A 159 -15.98 -9.55 17.65
C PHE A 159 -17.14 -8.93 16.86
N VAL A 160 -16.91 -8.35 15.67
CA VAL A 160 -18.01 -7.83 14.81
C VAL A 160 -18.83 -8.96 14.19
N LYS A 161 -18.27 -10.18 14.12
CA LYS A 161 -18.89 -11.32 13.46
C LYS A 161 -19.90 -12.08 14.35
N GLU A 162 -19.90 -11.82 15.66
CA GLU A 162 -20.83 -12.42 16.64
C GLU A 162 -22.06 -11.54 16.90
#